data_AF-A0A921CMR7-F1
#
_entry.id   AF-A0A921CMR7-F1
#
_cell.length_a   1.000
_cell.length_b   1.000
_cell.length_c   1.000
_cell.angle_alpha   90.00
_cell.angle_beta   90.00
_cell.angle_gamma   90.00
#
_symmetry.space_group_name_H-M   'P 1'
#
loop_
_entity.id
_entity.type
_entity.pdbx_description
1 polymer ?
#
loop_
_entity_poly.entity_id
_entity_poly.type
_entity_poly.pdbx_seq_one_letter_code
_entity_poly.pdbx_strand_id
1 'polypeptide(L)'
;MVGFLRRLLKRQPERTLDLPEPEAVLGALAKVPVPPDLAAAVKLIKEALGNCPDVVSREVKLNGATLVAIYVDGLADKSEVEKILDSLLLKRPLVERTGLKLGASLQRWQEAGLPVGEIHTAGTVGDVVT
;
A
#
# COMPACT_ATOMS: atom_id res chain seq x y z
N MET A 1 -45.52 -27.16 15.57
CA MET A 1 -44.80 -25.91 15.90
C MET A 1 -43.61 -25.70 14.96
N VAL A 2 -43.80 -25.71 13.63
CA VAL A 2 -42.69 -25.61 12.64
C VAL A 2 -43.06 -24.70 11.45
N GLY A 3 -44.19 -23.98 11.52
CA GLY A 3 -44.69 -23.16 10.41
C GLY A 3 -44.33 -21.66 10.50
N PHE A 4 -43.90 -21.18 11.67
CA PHE A 4 -43.73 -19.75 11.93
C PHE A 4 -42.32 -19.24 11.60
N LEU A 5 -41.29 -20.05 11.80
CA LEU A 5 -39.89 -19.71 11.49
C LEU A 5 -39.59 -19.68 9.97
N ARG A 6 -40.38 -20.36 9.14
CA ARG A 6 -40.19 -20.33 7.66
C ARG A 6 -40.62 -19.02 7.00
N ARG A 7 -41.33 -18.12 7.70
CA ARG A 7 -41.80 -16.84 7.13
C ARG A 7 -40.87 -15.65 7.40
N LEU A 8 -39.85 -15.81 8.23
CA LEU A 8 -38.85 -14.77 8.51
C LEU A 8 -37.66 -14.81 7.54
N LEU A 9 -37.52 -15.86 6.73
CA LEU A 9 -36.63 -15.92 5.56
C LEU A 9 -37.33 -15.41 4.28
N LYS A 10 -38.21 -14.40 4.42
CA LYS A 10 -38.59 -13.57 3.28
C LYS A 10 -37.33 -12.82 2.86
N ARG A 11 -36.68 -13.35 1.81
CA ARG A 11 -35.74 -12.70 0.91
C ARG A 11 -35.48 -11.26 1.34
N GLN A 12 -34.38 -11.03 2.04
CA GLN A 12 -33.78 -9.71 1.92
C GLN A 12 -33.59 -9.51 0.41
N PRO A 13 -34.10 -8.42 -0.18
CA PRO A 13 -33.75 -8.11 -1.55
C PRO A 13 -32.22 -8.14 -1.58
N GLU A 14 -31.64 -8.86 -2.54
CA GLU A 14 -30.25 -8.68 -2.89
C GLU A 14 -30.07 -7.18 -3.04
N ARG A 15 -29.46 -6.55 -2.04
CA ARG A 15 -29.00 -5.17 -2.16
C ARG A 15 -27.93 -5.29 -3.23
N THR A 16 -28.32 -5.09 -4.48
CA THR A 16 -27.41 -4.58 -5.48
C THR A 16 -26.92 -3.28 -4.86
N LEU A 17 -25.78 -3.35 -4.18
CA LEU A 17 -25.02 -2.17 -3.85
C LEU A 17 -24.79 -1.53 -5.22
N ASP A 18 -25.39 -0.38 -5.46
CA ASP A 18 -25.03 0.49 -6.59
C ASP A 18 -23.58 0.91 -6.35
N LEU A 19 -22.66 -0.01 -6.62
CA LEU A 19 -21.24 0.22 -6.52
C LEU A 19 -20.91 1.12 -7.72
N PRO A 20 -20.25 2.27 -7.51
CA PRO A 20 -19.80 3.10 -8.61
C PRO A 20 -18.97 2.25 -9.57
N GLU A 21 -19.11 2.50 -10.87
CA GLU A 21 -18.30 1.84 -11.89
C GLU A 21 -16.81 2.01 -11.57
N PRO A 22 -15.97 0.98 -11.76
CA PRO A 22 -14.55 1.04 -11.43
C PRO A 22 -13.84 2.26 -12.01
N GLU A 23 -14.17 2.67 -13.23
CA GLU A 23 -13.60 3.84 -13.90
C GLU A 23 -13.92 5.14 -13.16
N ALA A 24 -15.13 5.27 -12.61
CA ALA A 24 -15.55 6.44 -11.85
C ALA A 24 -14.79 6.54 -10.51
N VAL A 25 -14.52 5.39 -9.86
CA VAL A 25 -13.72 5.32 -8.64
C VAL A 25 -12.27 5.70 -8.92
N LEU A 26 -11.67 5.14 -9.97
CA LEU A 26 -10.30 5.46 -10.37
C LEU A 26 -10.15 6.95 -10.71
N GLY A 27 -11.10 7.50 -11.46
CA GLY A 27 -11.13 8.94 -11.80
C GLY A 27 -11.29 9.86 -10.59
N ALA A 28 -11.94 9.40 -9.51
CA ALA A 28 -12.00 10.12 -8.26
C ALA A 28 -10.67 10.05 -7.48
N LEU A 29 -10.07 8.86 -7.38
CA LEU A 29 -8.80 8.66 -6.66
C LEU A 29 -7.61 9.40 -7.31
N ALA A 30 -7.62 9.54 -8.64
CA ALA A 30 -6.63 10.33 -9.38
C ALA A 30 -6.61 11.83 -9.00
N LYS A 31 -7.62 12.32 -8.27
CA LYS A 31 -7.68 13.71 -7.78
C LYS A 31 -7.36 13.84 -6.30
N VAL A 32 -7.23 12.72 -5.57
CA VAL A 32 -6.98 12.72 -4.13
C VAL A 32 -5.46 12.77 -3.90
N PRO A 33 -4.89 13.86 -3.37
CA PRO A 33 -3.47 13.93 -3.11
C PRO A 33 -3.06 12.99 -1.98
N VAL A 34 -1.86 12.43 -2.06
CA VAL A 34 -1.28 11.66 -0.95
C VAL A 34 -0.94 12.62 0.19
N PRO A 35 -1.45 12.40 1.42
CA PRO A 35 -1.12 13.23 2.57
C PRO A 35 0.39 13.27 2.86
N PRO A 36 0.95 14.40 3.31
CA PRO A 36 2.36 14.48 3.68
C PRO A 36 2.67 13.74 4.99
N ASP A 37 1.66 13.54 5.85
CA ASP A 37 1.79 12.72 7.04
C ASP A 37 1.72 11.23 6.68
N LEU A 38 2.74 10.47 7.10
CA LEU A 38 2.89 9.06 6.76
C LEU A 38 1.73 8.21 7.29
N ALA A 39 1.27 8.45 8.52
CA ALA A 39 0.20 7.66 9.12
C ALA A 39 -1.14 7.92 8.41
N ALA A 40 -1.43 9.17 8.08
CA ALA A 40 -2.58 9.56 7.28
C ALA A 40 -2.53 8.97 5.86
N ALA A 41 -1.36 8.98 5.21
CA ALA A 41 -1.17 8.40 3.89
C ALA A 41 -1.42 6.88 3.89
N VAL A 42 -0.84 6.15 4.85
CA VAL A 42 -1.04 4.71 4.98
C VAL A 42 -2.51 4.37 5.23
N LYS A 43 -3.19 5.12 6.10
CA LYS A 43 -4.61 4.93 6.38
C LYS A 43 -5.44 5.13 5.11
N LEU A 44 -5.19 6.22 4.37
CA LEU A 44 -5.92 6.55 3.16
C LEU A 44 -5.73 5.50 2.05
N ILE A 45 -4.49 5.02 1.85
CA ILE A 45 -4.20 3.98 0.86
C ILE A 45 -4.92 2.67 1.22
N LYS A 46 -4.93 2.28 2.50
CA LYS A 46 -5.66 1.08 2.96
C LYS A 46 -7.16 1.22 2.75
N GLU A 47 -7.73 2.38 3.04
CA GLU A 47 -9.14 2.67 2.81
C GLU A 47 -9.48 2.62 1.31
N ALA A 48 -8.62 3.17 0.44
CA ALA A 48 -8.77 3.12 -1.02
C ALA A 48 -8.72 1.67 -1.56
N LEU A 49 -7.91 0.81 -0.96
CA LEU A 49 -7.86 -0.63 -1.24
C LEU A 49 -8.98 -1.43 -0.52
N GLY A 50 -10.01 -0.75 0.00
CA GLY A 50 -11.18 -1.38 0.61
C GLY A 50 -10.89 -2.08 1.94
N ASN A 51 -9.79 -1.74 2.63
CA ASN A 51 -9.29 -2.45 3.80
C ASN A 51 -9.15 -3.97 3.56
N CYS A 52 -8.74 -4.34 2.34
CA CYS A 52 -8.55 -5.73 1.97
C CYS A 52 -7.57 -6.43 2.93
N PRO A 53 -7.90 -7.63 3.45
CA PRO A 53 -7.05 -8.34 4.40
C PRO A 53 -5.69 -8.73 3.83
N ASP A 54 -5.58 -8.82 2.50
CA ASP A 54 -4.35 -9.16 1.79
C ASP A 54 -3.40 -7.95 1.68
N VAL A 55 -3.83 -6.75 2.06
CA VAL A 55 -2.97 -5.55 2.10
C VAL A 55 -2.04 -5.63 3.31
N VAL A 56 -0.78 -5.90 3.04
CA VAL A 56 0.28 -5.93 4.04
C VAL A 56 0.95 -4.56 4.13
N SER A 57 1.09 -4.04 5.35
CA SER A 57 1.88 -2.85 5.64
C SER A 57 3.01 -3.18 6.61
N ARG A 58 4.25 -2.85 6.24
CA ARG A 58 5.43 -3.02 7.11
C ARG A 58 6.11 -1.68 7.35
N GLU A 59 6.16 -1.27 8.61
CA GLU A 59 6.90 -0.08 9.03
C GLU A 59 8.40 -0.40 9.11
N VAL A 60 9.21 0.47 8.53
CA VAL A 60 10.66 0.37 8.50
C VAL A 60 11.23 1.66 9.08
N LYS A 61 11.96 1.54 10.18
CA LYS A 61 12.66 2.65 10.81
C LYS A 61 14.09 2.73 10.30
N LEU A 62 14.45 3.90 9.80
CA LEU A 62 15.77 4.22 9.28
C LEU A 62 16.35 5.40 10.05
N ASN A 63 17.65 5.64 9.91
CA ASN A 63 18.29 6.77 10.55
C ASN A 63 17.70 8.10 10.03
N GLY A 64 16.86 8.72 10.86
CA GLY A 64 16.23 10.01 10.58
C GLY A 64 14.93 9.97 9.76
N ALA A 65 14.39 8.79 9.45
CA ALA A 65 13.10 8.67 8.75
C ALA A 65 12.37 7.36 9.07
N THR A 66 11.05 7.40 9.02
CA THR A 66 10.20 6.20 9.03
C THR A 66 9.62 6.02 7.62
N LEU A 67 9.62 4.79 7.13
CA LEU A 67 8.98 4.39 5.89
C LEU A 67 7.93 3.33 6.17
N VAL A 68 6.95 3.20 5.27
CA VAL A 68 6.04 2.07 5.27
C VAL A 68 6.03 1.46 3.88
N ALA A 69 6.36 0.17 3.81
CA ALA A 69 6.17 -0.64 2.61
C ALA A 69 4.74 -1.20 2.62
N ILE A 70 3.97 -0.93 1.56
CA ILE A 70 2.61 -1.46 1.37
C ILE A 70 2.64 -2.35 0.13
N TYR A 71 2.09 -3.55 0.23
CA TYR A 71 1.91 -4.46 -0.90
C TYR A 71 0.67 -5.35 -0.68
N VAL A 72 0.15 -5.94 -1.74
CA VAL A 72 -0.96 -6.91 -1.66
C VAL A 72 -0.38 -8.31 -1.81
N ASP A 73 -0.61 -9.15 -0.79
CA ASP A 73 -0.18 -10.55 -0.81
C ASP A 73 -0.89 -11.32 -1.93
N GLY A 74 -0.15 -12.13 -2.67
CA GLY A 74 -0.65 -12.83 -3.86
C GLY A 74 -0.71 -12.00 -5.15
N LEU A 75 -0.57 -10.67 -5.11
CA LEU A 75 -0.40 -9.84 -6.31
C LEU A 75 1.04 -9.37 -6.52
N ALA A 76 1.75 -9.05 -5.44
CA ALA A 76 3.16 -8.68 -5.51
C ALA A 76 4.06 -9.92 -5.64
N ASP A 77 5.13 -9.83 -6.44
CA ASP A 77 6.18 -10.86 -6.44
C ASP A 77 6.90 -10.82 -5.08
N LYS A 78 6.66 -11.86 -4.28
CA LYS A 78 7.23 -12.01 -2.95
C LYS A 78 8.75 -11.96 -2.95
N SER A 79 9.40 -12.52 -3.98
CA SER A 79 10.85 -12.53 -4.09
C SER A 79 11.44 -11.14 -4.30
N GLU A 80 10.71 -10.27 -5.02
CA GLU A 80 11.10 -8.87 -5.19
C GLU A 80 10.86 -8.05 -3.93
N VAL A 81 9.71 -8.25 -3.28
CA VAL A 81 9.40 -7.62 -1.98
C VAL A 81 10.47 -7.96 -0.94
N GLU A 82 10.88 -9.24 -0.85
CA GLU A 82 11.94 -9.68 0.05
C GLU A 82 13.29 -9.02 -0.28
N LYS A 83 13.69 -8.99 -1.57
CA LYS A 83 14.93 -8.31 -1.99
C LYS A 83 14.93 -6.82 -1.60
N ILE A 84 13.81 -6.12 -1.76
CA ILE A 84 13.67 -4.71 -1.40
C ILE A 84 13.80 -4.56 0.11
N LEU A 85 13.05 -5.35 0.89
CA LEU A 85 13.08 -5.30 2.35
C LEU A 85 14.49 -5.63 2.90
N ASP A 86 15.15 -6.66 2.39
CA ASP A 86 16.51 -7.02 2.77
C ASP A 86 17.51 -5.90 2.47
N SER A 87 17.34 -5.24 1.33
CA SER A 87 18.20 -4.13 0.94
C SER A 87 17.99 -2.92 1.86
N LEU A 88 16.75 -2.65 2.27
CA LEU A 88 16.41 -1.57 3.21
C LEU A 88 16.82 -1.87 4.67
N LEU A 89 16.63 -3.11 5.14
CA LEU A 89 16.77 -3.47 6.55
C LEU A 89 18.15 -4.03 6.90
N LEU A 90 18.82 -4.73 5.98
CA LEU A 90 20.07 -5.43 6.26
C LEU A 90 21.26 -4.74 5.60
N LYS A 91 21.18 -4.48 4.29
CA LYS A 91 22.32 -3.94 3.53
C LYS A 91 22.54 -2.46 3.83
N ARG A 92 21.48 -1.66 3.83
CA ARG A 92 21.57 -0.21 4.02
C ARG A 92 22.21 0.20 5.36
N PRO A 93 21.83 -0.34 6.53
CA PRO A 93 22.48 0.03 7.78
C PRO A 93 23.99 -0.25 7.78
N LEU A 94 24.45 -1.25 7.02
CA LEU A 94 25.88 -1.53 6.86
C LEU A 94 26.58 -0.45 6.02
N VAL A 95 25.95 0.06 4.97
CA VAL A 95 26.47 1.17 4.15
C VAL A 95 26.46 2.49 4.92
N GLU A 96 25.41 2.78 5.70
CA GLU A 96 25.36 4.01 6.48
C GLU A 96 26.43 4.03 7.60
N ARG A 97 26.84 2.86 8.11
CA ARG A 97 27.96 2.73 9.05
C ARG A 97 29.31 3.09 8.45
N THR A 98 29.47 3.05 7.12
CA THR A 98 30.70 3.50 6.45
C THR A 98 30.76 5.02 6.26
N GLY A 99 29.80 5.77 6.83
CA GLY A 99 29.73 7.24 6.78
C GLY A 99 28.90 7.79 5.62
N LEU A 100 28.34 6.92 4.77
CA LEU A 100 27.49 7.30 3.64
C LEU A 100 26.06 7.61 4.12
N LYS A 101 25.69 8.90 4.18
CA LYS A 101 24.35 9.33 4.62
C LYS A 101 23.35 9.33 3.45
N LEU A 102 22.62 8.23 3.29
CA LEU A 102 21.62 8.08 2.23
C LEU A 102 20.32 8.84 2.52
N GLY A 103 19.93 8.98 3.79
CA GLY A 103 18.73 9.72 4.19
C GLY A 103 17.43 9.16 3.59
N ALA A 104 16.39 9.98 3.44
CA ALA A 104 15.11 9.56 2.86
C ALA A 104 15.05 9.63 1.32
N SER A 105 16.15 10.00 0.65
CA SER A 105 16.16 10.23 -0.80
C SER A 105 16.19 8.92 -1.58
N LEU A 106 15.06 8.59 -2.22
CA LEU A 106 14.92 7.45 -3.11
C LEU A 106 15.96 7.44 -4.25
N GLN A 107 16.28 8.62 -4.80
CA GLN A 107 17.29 8.78 -5.84
C GLN A 107 18.68 8.36 -5.36
N ARG A 108 19.08 8.76 -4.14
CA ARG A 108 20.33 8.29 -3.54
C ARG A 108 20.33 6.79 -3.30
N TRP A 109 19.16 6.18 -3.11
CA TRP A 109 19.06 4.72 -2.95
C TRP A 109 19.30 4.00 -4.28
N GLN A 110 18.78 4.53 -5.38
CA GLN A 110 19.06 4.03 -6.72
C GLN A 110 20.55 4.15 -7.06
N GLU A 111 21.15 5.32 -6.79
CA GLU A 111 22.58 5.59 -7.02
C GLU A 111 23.50 4.69 -6.18
N ALA A 112 23.06 4.29 -4.97
CA ALA A 112 23.78 3.35 -4.11
C ALA A 112 23.64 1.87 -4.53
N GLY A 113 22.96 1.60 -5.66
CA GLY A 113 22.83 0.26 -6.22
C GLY A 113 21.74 -0.60 -5.57
N LEU A 114 20.71 0.00 -4.95
CA LEU A 114 19.51 -0.75 -4.58
C LEU A 114 18.80 -1.17 -5.88
N PRO A 115 18.67 -2.47 -6.18
CA PRO A 115 17.95 -2.93 -7.36
C PRO A 115 16.46 -2.86 -7.04
N VAL A 116 15.91 -1.66 -7.17
CA VAL A 116 14.47 -1.46 -7.26
C VAL A 116 14.14 -1.55 -8.75
N GLY A 117 13.03 -2.20 -9.11
CA GLY A 117 12.57 -2.23 -10.50
C GLY A 117 12.23 -0.85 -11.04
N GLU A 118 11.27 -0.76 -11.95
CA GLU A 118 10.77 0.55 -12.37
C GLU A 118 10.16 1.29 -11.18
N ILE A 119 10.70 2.48 -10.88
CA ILE A 119 10.22 3.30 -9.77
C ILE A 119 9.47 4.50 -10.33
N HIS A 120 8.27 4.72 -9.80
CA HIS A 120 7.46 5.89 -10.07
C HIS A 120 7.16 6.63 -8.76
N THR A 121 7.17 7.95 -8.81
CA THR A 121 6.72 8.80 -7.70
C THR A 121 5.26 9.12 -7.93
N ALA A 122 4.40 8.70 -7.00
CA ALA A 122 2.98 8.98 -7.02
C ALA A 122 2.65 10.23 -6.19
N GLY A 123 1.91 11.17 -6.77
CA GLY A 123 1.41 12.36 -6.07
C GLY A 123 -0.04 12.21 -5.59
N THR A 124 -0.79 11.29 -6.20
CA THR A 124 -2.19 11.04 -5.91
C THR A 124 -2.42 9.60 -5.48
N VAL A 125 -3.53 9.34 -4.78
CA VAL A 125 -3.90 7.99 -4.36
C VAL A 125 -4.19 7.11 -5.57
N GLY A 126 -4.75 7.69 -6.65
CA GLY A 126 -4.96 6.99 -7.91
C GLY A 126 -3.65 6.40 -8.45
N ASP A 127 -2.61 7.23 -8.57
CA ASP A 127 -1.29 6.80 -9.07
C ASP A 127 -0.60 5.74 -8.18
N VAL A 128 -1.04 5.57 -6.93
CA VAL A 128 -0.50 4.53 -6.02
C VAL A 128 -1.17 3.18 -6.25
N VAL A 129 -2.44 3.17 -6.63
CA VAL A 129 -3.26 1.94 -6.72
C VAL A 129 -3.45 1.42 -8.14
N THR A 130 -3.08 2.20 -9.15
CA THR A 130 -3.11 1.84 -10.59
C THR A 130 -1.73 1.53 -11.11
#